data_AF-A0A1Y4ASK9-F1
#
_entry.id   AF-A0A1Y4ASK9-F1
#
_cell.length_a   1.000
_cell.length_b   1.000
_cell.length_c   1.000
_cell.angle_alpha   90.00
_cell.angle_beta   90.00
_cell.angle_gamma   90.00
#
_symmetry.space_group_name_H-M   'P 1'
#
loop_
_entity.id
_entity.type
_entity.pdbx_description
1 polymer ?
#
loop_
_entity_poly.entity_id
_entity_poly.type
_entity_poly.pdbx_seq_one_letter_code
_entity_poly.pdbx_strand_id
1 'polypeptide(L)' 'MKILGLIGSLNEAEAMSATEIGDAVGCTWQKVSNWCSKVLGKQQLINVKKINGKNYYFDKE' A
#
# COMPACT_ATOMS: atom_id res chain seq x y z
N MET A 1 -3.44 -12.64 3.47
CA MET A 1 -3.19 -11.94 2.18
C MET A 1 -1.77 -11.37 2.21
N LYS A 2 -0.95 -11.58 1.18
CA LYS A 2 0.46 -11.14 1.17
C LYS A 2 0.64 -9.60 1.19
N ILE A 3 -0.31 -8.85 0.62
CA ILE A 3 -0.26 -7.38 0.54
C ILE A 3 -0.32 -6.72 1.92
N LEU A 4 -1.29 -7.09 2.75
CA LEU A 4 -1.45 -6.48 4.09
C LEU A 4 -0.26 -6.80 5.00
N GLY A 5 0.27 -8.04 4.91
CA GLY A 5 1.46 -8.42 5.66
C GLY A 5 2.71 -7.62 5.28
N LEU A 6 2.88 -7.31 3.98
CA LEU A 6 3.96 -6.43 3.52
C LEU A 6 3.75 -5.00 4.04
N ILE A 7 2.57 -4.41 3.80
CA ILE A 7 2.30 -3.02 4.20
C ILE A 7 2.43 -2.84 5.72
N GLY A 8 1.97 -3.79 6.51
CA GLY A 8 2.07 -3.78 7.98
C GLY A 8 3.50 -3.85 8.52
N SER A 9 4.49 -4.08 7.67
CA SER A 9 5.91 -4.04 8.04
C SER A 9 6.62 -2.74 7.64
N LEU A 10 5.93 -1.84 6.92
CA LEU A 10 6.51 -0.58 6.44
C LEU A 10 6.15 0.56 7.39
N ASN A 11 7.14 1.31 7.85
CA ASN A 11 6.89 2.64 8.42
C ASN A 11 6.72 3.71 7.33
N GLU A 12 6.43 4.96 7.71
CA GLU A 12 6.22 6.05 6.74
C GLU A 12 7.43 6.30 5.82
N ALA A 13 8.66 6.14 6.33
CA ALA A 13 9.88 6.33 5.54
C ALA A 13 10.10 5.18 4.53
N GLU A 14 9.56 4.00 4.83
CA GLU A 14 9.60 2.80 3.99
C GLU A 14 8.37 2.66 3.10
N ALA A 15 7.47 3.64 3.10
CA ALA A 15 6.22 3.57 2.36
C ALA A 15 6.46 3.22 0.88
N MET A 16 5.70 2.26 0.38
CA MET A 16 5.85 1.75 -0.99
C MET A 16 4.65 2.12 -1.85
N SER A 17 4.88 2.37 -3.14
CA SER A 17 3.84 2.61 -4.13
C SER A 17 3.12 1.31 -4.52
N ALA A 18 1.98 1.44 -5.21
CA ALA A 18 1.22 0.29 -5.71
C ALA A 18 2.04 -0.60 -6.66
N THR A 19 2.97 0.00 -7.41
CA THR A 19 3.87 -0.73 -8.32
C THR A 19 4.87 -1.56 -7.55
N GLU A 20 5.58 -0.94 -6.59
CA GLU A 20 6.60 -1.61 -5.79
C GLU A 20 6.01 -2.76 -4.96
N ILE A 21 4.83 -2.56 -4.36
CA ILE A 21 4.10 -3.63 -3.66
C ILE A 21 3.68 -4.73 -4.62
N GLY A 22 3.20 -4.37 -5.81
CA GLY A 22 2.78 -5.31 -6.85
C GLY A 22 3.92 -6.22 -7.26
N ASP A 23 5.09 -5.64 -7.51
CA ASP A 23 6.32 -6.34 -7.87
C ASP A 23 6.78 -7.27 -6.73
N ALA A 24 6.72 -6.80 -5.47
CA ALA A 24 7.11 -7.59 -4.30
C ALA A 24 6.19 -8.79 -4.03
N VAL A 25 4.88 -8.65 -4.26
CA VAL A 25 3.89 -9.71 -3.97
C VAL A 25 3.51 -10.56 -5.18
N GLY A 26 3.99 -10.20 -6.37
CA GLY A 26 3.70 -10.88 -7.64
C GLY A 26 2.28 -10.62 -8.16
N CYS A 27 1.80 -9.37 -8.08
CA CYS A 27 0.49 -9.00 -8.61
C CYS A 27 0.50 -7.63 -9.31
N THR A 28 -0.57 -7.31 -10.04
CA THR A 28 -0.64 -6.05 -10.79
C THR A 28 -0.86 -4.85 -9.86
N TRP A 29 -0.22 -3.73 -10.18
CA TRP A 29 -0.37 -2.49 -9.41
C TRP A 29 -1.84 -2.01 -9.34
N GLN A 30 -2.68 -2.30 -10.34
CA GLN A 30 -4.10 -1.95 -10.31
C GLN A 30 -4.85 -2.71 -9.20
N LYS A 31 -4.51 -3.99 -8.96
CA LYS A 31 -5.09 -4.78 -7.87
C LYS A 31 -4.67 -4.21 -6.52
N VAL A 32 -3.38 -3.90 -6.37
CA VAL A 32 -2.84 -3.25 -5.15
C VAL A 32 -3.54 -1.91 -4.92
N SER A 33 -3.59 -1.05 -5.93
CA SER A 33 -4.20 0.29 -5.84
C SER A 33 -5.67 0.22 -5.46
N ASN A 34 -6.45 -0.66 -6.10
CA ASN A 34 -7.85 -0.85 -5.74
C ASN A 34 -8.00 -1.35 -4.29
N TRP A 35 -7.23 -2.35 -3.88
CA TRP A 35 -7.34 -2.90 -2.53
C TRP A 35 -6.89 -1.89 -1.47
N CYS A 36 -5.72 -1.28 -1.64
CA CYS A 36 -5.14 -0.38 -0.65
C CYS A 36 -5.89 0.95 -0.58
N SER A 37 -6.23 1.57 -1.71
CA SER A 37 -6.91 2.88 -1.69
C SER A 37 -8.41 2.79 -1.44
N LYS A 38 -9.10 1.74 -1.94
CA LYS A 38 -10.57 1.66 -1.86
C LYS A 38 -11.10 0.76 -0.76
N VAL A 39 -10.29 -0.15 -0.23
CA VAL A 39 -10.69 -1.07 0.85
C VAL A 39 -9.94 -0.73 2.13
N LEU A 40 -8.63 -1.00 2.18
CA LEU A 40 -7.84 -0.86 3.41
C LEU A 40 -7.77 0.59 3.90
N GLY A 41 -7.51 1.54 3.01
CA GLY A 41 -7.46 2.96 3.35
C GLY A 41 -8.82 3.52 3.79
N LYS A 42 -9.93 3.05 3.19
CA LYS A 42 -11.28 3.43 3.62
C LYS A 42 -11.64 2.86 4.99
N GLN A 43 -11.16 1.67 5.29
CA GLN A 43 -11.30 1.03 6.61
C GLN A 43 -10.30 1.56 7.62
N GLN A 44 -9.44 2.52 7.23
CA GLN A 44 -8.37 3.05 8.07
C GLN A 44 -7.49 1.95 8.68
N LEU A 45 -7.17 0.92 7.90
CA LEU A 45 -6.27 -0.18 8.32
C LEU A 45 -4.81 0.06 7.93
N ILE A 46 -4.56 1.03 7.05
CA ILE A 46 -3.23 1.42 6.58
C ILE A 46 -3.22 2.93 6.37
N ASN A 47 -2.03 3.52 6.32
CA ASN A 47 -1.86 4.91 5.94
C ASN A 47 -1.64 5.05 4.42
N VAL A 48 -2.09 6.18 3.86
CA VAL A 48 -1.92 6.51 2.44
C VAL A 48 -1.34 7.91 2.32
N LYS A 49 -0.14 8.01 1.76
CA LYS A 49 0.54 9.29 1.47
C LYS A 49 0.63 9.52 -0.03
N LYS A 50 0.37 10.75 -0.47
CA LYS A 50 0.47 11.11 -1.89
C LYS A 50 1.79 11.84 -2.14
N ILE A 51 2.64 11.26 -2.99
CA ILE A 51 3.95 11.81 -3.36
C ILE A 51 4.03 11.87 -4.88
N ASN A 52 4.25 13.06 -5.44
CA ASN A 52 4.35 13.29 -6.90
C ASN A 52 3.20 12.66 -7.69
N GLY A 53 1.97 12.77 -7.16
CA GLY A 53 0.76 12.23 -7.81
C GLY A 53 0.51 10.73 -7.61
N LYS A 54 1.42 9.98 -6.97
CA LYS A 54 1.27 8.55 -6.68
C LYS A 54 0.93 8.32 -5.21
N ASN A 55 0.15 7.26 -4.94
CA ASN A 55 -0.14 6.80 -3.59
C ASN A 55 0.95 5.85 -3.10
N TYR A 56 1.39 6.07 -1.87
CA TYR A 56 2.31 5.25 -1.11
C TYR A 56 1.60 4.75 0.14
N TYR A 57 1.86 3.50 0.50
CA TYR A 57 1.14 2.76 1.52
C TYR A 57 2.13 2.25 2.58
N PHE A 58 1.74 2.38 3.84
CA PHE A 58 2.52 1.95 5.00
C PHE A 58 1.58 1.63 6.15
N ASP A 59 2.13 1.04 7.20
CA ASP A 59 1.37 0.64 8.38
C ASP A 59 0.75 1.85 9.11
N LYS A 60 -0.23 1.55 9.97
CA LYS A 60 -0.94 2.59 10.74
C LYS A 60 -0.17 3.07 11.98
N GLU A 61 0.82 2.32 12.46
CA GLU A 61 1.32 2.31 13.85
C GLU A 61 0.33 1.72 14.86
#